data_AF-A0A7K1GKA3-F1
#
_entry.id   AF-A0A7K1GKA3-F1
#
_cell.length_a   1.000
_cell.length_b   1.000
_cell.length_c   1.000
_cell.angle_alpha   90.00
_cell.angle_beta   90.00
_cell.angle_gamma   90.00
#
_symmetry.space_group_name_H-M   'P 1'
#
loop_
_entity.id
_entity.type
_entity.pdbx_description
1 polymer ?
#
loop_
_entity_poly.entity_id
_entity_poly.type
_entity_poly.pdbx_seq_one_letter_code
_entity_poly.pdbx_strand_id
1 'polypeptide(L)'
;MKIDAQTALDQIYNYLDKYSLKTSTATQADLISFVEEQWAVADETKYQIASAKIIMSRMVNEYIRLSDYDNMKVWLDQMDKHSSASDNPTYIRHYYKGECCLSCGNEEMALHYLNLCYKEQPDYIFTRAPFCYTFFNQHLDEPVVLPEPEESDELEIEGTVHLEKWSSFFQTNKPIRYQVLLDEMEEQATVEQLTDLAEQVLLSIQAQQPQLLTRLLDTLFQEYRQWQPMYGYQGEDKEAFMPDVHTHQDFARLLTPMVIYILPTSMQETLAVGFLFDCSWDNEHGLGFLTKEGQVIDLGGANVAFGM
;
A
#
# COMPACT_ATOMS: atom_id res chain seq x y z
N MET A 1 6.33 20.18 28.88
CA MET A 1 6.62 21.39 28.07
C MET A 1 6.29 21.00 26.64
N LYS A 2 5.45 21.78 25.93
CA LYS A 2 5.15 21.45 24.53
C LYS A 2 6.40 21.70 23.67
N ILE A 3 6.61 20.86 22.66
CA ILE A 3 7.66 21.02 21.66
C ILE A 3 7.07 21.55 20.35
N ASP A 4 7.95 22.05 19.49
CA ASP A 4 7.60 22.43 18.13
C ASP A 4 6.87 21.29 17.41
N ALA A 5 5.74 21.61 16.78
CA ALA A 5 4.89 20.61 16.16
C ALA A 5 5.57 19.88 15.00
N GLN A 6 6.33 20.58 14.15
CA GLN A 6 7.03 19.94 13.03
C GLN A 6 8.01 18.87 13.54
N THR A 7 8.78 19.20 14.58
CA THR A 7 9.71 18.27 15.22
C THR A 7 9.01 16.99 15.72
N ALA A 8 7.85 17.12 16.37
CA ALA A 8 7.08 15.97 16.85
C ALA A 8 6.53 15.13 15.69
N LEU A 9 6.04 15.77 14.62
CA LEU A 9 5.52 15.08 13.45
C LEU A 9 6.65 14.34 12.71
N ASP A 10 7.83 14.93 12.58
CA ASP A 10 9.00 14.29 11.97
C ASP A 10 9.42 13.04 12.74
N GLN A 11 9.35 13.07 14.08
CA GLN A 11 9.59 11.90 14.92
C GLN A 11 8.54 10.81 14.70
N ILE A 12 7.27 11.18 14.54
CA ILE A 12 6.20 10.25 14.19
C ILE A 12 6.48 9.61 12.83
N TYR A 13 6.81 10.39 11.79
CA TYR A 13 7.11 9.85 10.46
C TYR A 13 8.30 8.88 10.48
N ASN A 14 9.42 9.26 11.09
CA ASN A 14 10.58 8.37 11.21
C ASN A 14 10.20 7.06 11.92
N TYR A 15 9.40 7.13 12.99
CA TYR A 15 8.90 5.93 13.66
C TYR A 15 7.98 5.09 12.77
N LEU A 16 7.07 5.71 12.02
CA LEU A 16 6.17 5.01 11.10
C LEU A 16 6.93 4.31 9.97
N ASP A 17 7.98 4.95 9.44
CA ASP A 17 8.86 4.35 8.43
C ASP A 17 9.56 3.12 9.00
N LYS A 18 10.14 3.23 10.20
CA LYS A 18 10.75 2.09 10.92
C LYS A 18 9.74 1.00 11.26
N TYR A 19 8.53 1.37 11.63
CA TYR A 19 7.44 0.45 11.94
C TYR A 19 7.06 -0.39 10.72
N SER A 20 7.11 0.21 9.52
CA SER A 20 6.79 -0.46 8.26
C SER A 20 7.85 -1.48 7.82
N LEU A 21 9.06 -1.41 8.38
CA LEU A 21 10.13 -2.33 8.05
C LEU A 21 9.77 -3.76 8.40
N LYS A 22 10.13 -4.69 7.51
CA LYS A 22 9.99 -6.14 7.73
C LYS A 22 10.74 -6.64 8.97
N THR A 23 11.79 -5.94 9.38
CA THR A 23 12.59 -6.23 10.58
C THR A 23 11.98 -5.65 11.86
N SER A 24 10.93 -4.83 11.75
CA SER A 24 10.23 -4.26 12.90
C SER A 24 9.60 -5.36 13.75
N THR A 25 9.81 -5.28 15.06
CA THR A 25 9.13 -6.12 16.06
C THR A 25 8.08 -5.34 16.84
N ALA A 26 7.82 -4.08 16.46
CA ALA A 26 6.86 -3.23 17.13
C ALA A 26 5.43 -3.73 16.89
N THR A 27 4.62 -3.72 17.94
CA THR A 27 3.21 -4.10 17.89
C THR A 27 2.33 -2.92 17.49
N GLN A 28 1.08 -3.18 17.11
CA GLN A 28 0.09 -2.12 16.88
C GLN A 28 -0.07 -1.22 18.12
N ALA A 29 0.01 -1.80 19.33
CA ALA A 29 -0.06 -1.04 20.58
C ALA A 29 1.14 -0.11 20.77
N ASP A 30 2.35 -0.53 20.36
CA ASP A 30 3.55 0.31 20.42
C ASP A 30 3.42 1.51 19.47
N LEU A 31 2.91 1.30 18.25
CA LEU A 31 2.64 2.38 17.30
C LEU A 31 1.65 3.39 17.87
N ILE A 32 0.50 2.92 18.35
CA ILE A 32 -0.55 3.78 18.90
C ILE A 32 0.02 4.61 20.05
N SER A 33 0.70 3.96 21.01
CA SER A 33 1.27 4.60 22.18
C SER A 33 2.30 5.67 21.79
N PHE A 34 3.21 5.34 20.86
CA PHE A 34 4.23 6.28 20.40
C PHE A 34 3.61 7.52 19.73
N VAL A 35 2.65 7.31 18.82
CA VAL A 35 2.00 8.42 18.12
C VAL A 35 1.23 9.31 19.10
N GLU A 36 0.53 8.74 20.07
CA GLU A 36 -0.20 9.50 21.09
C GLU A 36 0.71 10.32 22.00
N GLU A 37 1.83 9.73 22.44
CA GLU A 37 2.83 10.43 23.24
C GLU A 37 3.42 11.63 22.48
N GLN A 38 3.85 11.42 21.23
CA GLN A 38 4.38 12.51 20.40
C GLN A 38 3.32 13.56 20.07
N TRP A 39 2.09 13.13 19.77
CA TRP A 39 0.98 14.03 19.50
C TRP A 39 0.64 14.89 20.72
N ALA A 40 0.71 14.33 21.94
CA ALA A 40 0.40 15.05 23.17
C ALA A 40 1.42 16.16 23.50
N VAL A 41 2.70 15.95 23.17
CA VAL A 41 3.75 16.94 23.43
C VAL A 41 3.88 17.99 22.33
N ALA A 42 3.36 17.74 21.13
CA ALA A 42 3.33 18.71 20.04
C ALA A 42 2.44 19.92 20.37
N ASP A 43 2.93 21.13 20.11
CA ASP A 43 2.15 22.36 20.22
C ASP A 43 0.96 22.43 19.25
N GLU A 44 0.09 23.44 19.43
CA GLU A 44 -1.18 23.53 18.67
C GLU A 44 -0.97 23.89 17.19
N THR A 45 0.24 24.30 16.78
CA THR A 45 0.51 24.59 15.37
C THR A 45 0.42 23.33 14.50
N LYS A 46 0.42 22.13 15.08
CA LYS A 46 0.17 20.86 14.39
C LYS A 46 -1.13 20.85 13.58
N TYR A 47 -2.16 21.58 14.00
CA TYR A 47 -3.43 21.68 13.27
C TYR A 47 -3.37 22.58 12.03
N GLN A 48 -2.22 23.19 11.76
CA GLN A 48 -1.93 23.97 10.56
C GLN A 48 -1.00 23.24 9.58
N ILE A 49 -0.41 22.11 10.01
CA ILE A 49 0.59 21.37 9.23
C ILE A 49 -0.12 20.28 8.44
N ALA A 50 -0.01 20.32 7.10
CA ALA A 50 -0.70 19.39 6.21
C ALA A 50 -0.43 17.90 6.53
N SER A 51 0.81 17.56 6.90
CA SER A 51 1.21 16.19 7.23
C SER A 51 0.55 15.65 8.51
N ALA A 52 0.05 16.52 9.39
CA ALA A 52 -0.69 16.11 10.59
C ALA A 52 -2.03 15.44 10.24
N LYS A 53 -2.64 15.78 9.09
CA LYS A 53 -3.88 15.11 8.61
C LYS A 53 -3.66 13.63 8.36
N ILE A 54 -2.51 13.28 7.79
CA ILE A 54 -2.16 11.90 7.46
C ILE A 54 -2.00 11.10 8.76
N ILE A 55 -1.34 11.67 9.77
CA ILE A 55 -1.19 11.04 11.09
C ILE A 55 -2.54 10.84 11.78
N MET A 56 -3.42 11.85 11.80
CA MET A 56 -4.75 11.70 12.39
C MET A 56 -5.58 10.63 11.66
N SER A 57 -5.55 10.61 10.33
CA SER A 57 -6.25 9.60 9.51
C SER A 57 -5.68 8.20 9.76
N ARG A 58 -4.35 8.09 9.92
CA ARG A 58 -3.70 6.83 10.29
C ARG A 58 -4.23 6.33 11.64
N MET A 59 -4.32 7.19 12.65
CA MET A 59 -4.80 6.80 13.98
C MET A 59 -6.28 6.42 13.99
N VAL A 60 -7.13 7.09 13.22
CA VAL A 60 -8.53 6.66 12.99
C VAL A 60 -8.55 5.22 12.47
N ASN A 61 -7.73 4.89 11.47
CA ASN A 61 -7.66 3.54 10.90
C ASN A 61 -7.12 2.49 11.89
N GLU A 62 -6.16 2.84 12.74
CA GLU A 62 -5.66 1.91 13.76
C GLU A 62 -6.74 1.55 14.79
N TYR A 63 -7.53 2.53 15.25
CA TYR A 63 -8.63 2.27 16.17
C TYR A 63 -9.84 1.60 15.50
N ILE A 64 -10.07 1.82 14.21
CA ILE A 64 -11.02 1.00 13.41
C ILE A 64 -10.60 -0.47 13.44
N ARG A 65 -9.32 -0.79 13.20
CA ARG A 65 -8.82 -2.18 13.24
C ARG A 65 -8.99 -2.84 14.60
N LEU A 66 -8.92 -2.05 15.68
CA LEU A 66 -9.17 -2.51 17.05
C LEU A 66 -10.66 -2.58 17.42
N SER A 67 -11.56 -2.11 16.54
CA SER A 67 -12.98 -1.91 16.88
C SER A 67 -13.19 -1.03 18.13
N ASP A 68 -12.30 -0.06 18.34
CA ASP A 68 -12.33 0.86 19.48
C ASP A 68 -12.93 2.20 19.07
N TYR A 69 -14.26 2.27 19.18
CA TYR A 69 -15.04 3.44 18.79
C TYR A 69 -14.66 4.71 19.56
N ASP A 70 -14.42 4.60 20.87
CA ASP A 70 -14.22 5.76 21.73
C ASP A 70 -12.93 6.49 21.35
N ASN A 71 -11.83 5.75 21.15
CA ASN A 71 -10.58 6.35 20.72
C ASN A 71 -10.58 6.75 19.24
N MET A 72 -11.24 5.98 18.37
CA MET A 72 -11.45 6.38 16.96
C MET A 72 -12.15 7.75 16.89
N LYS A 73 -13.19 7.97 17.69
CA LYS A 73 -13.90 9.23 17.78
C LYS A 73 -13.00 10.37 18.27
N VAL A 74 -12.14 10.13 19.27
CA VAL A 74 -11.19 11.16 19.75
C VAL A 74 -10.32 11.67 18.62
N TRP A 75 -9.86 10.78 17.72
CA TRP A 75 -9.04 11.15 16.56
C TRP A 75 -9.83 11.85 15.46
N LEU A 76 -11.10 11.47 15.22
CA LEU A 76 -12.00 12.26 14.36
C LEU A 76 -12.18 13.69 14.91
N ASP A 77 -12.32 13.86 16.23
CA ASP A 77 -12.43 15.17 16.87
C ASP A 77 -11.10 15.97 16.78
N GLN A 78 -9.94 15.31 16.66
CA GLN A 78 -8.69 16.00 16.34
C GLN A 78 -8.69 16.51 14.90
N MET A 79 -9.21 15.72 13.94
CA MET A 79 -9.27 16.12 12.54
C MET A 79 -10.10 17.39 12.35
N ASP A 80 -11.20 17.54 13.10
CA ASP A 80 -12.05 18.73 13.06
C ASP A 80 -11.34 20.02 13.51
N LYS A 81 -10.25 19.91 14.27
CA LYS A 81 -9.45 21.07 14.71
C LYS A 81 -8.49 21.57 13.63
N HIS A 82 -8.20 20.77 12.61
CA HIS A 82 -7.31 21.18 11.54
C HIS A 82 -7.88 22.36 10.77
N SER A 83 -7.03 23.29 10.34
CA SER A 83 -7.42 24.43 9.49
C SER A 83 -8.12 24.07 8.19
N SER A 84 -7.90 22.86 7.68
CA SER A 84 -8.49 22.33 6.46
C SER A 84 -9.79 21.57 6.72
N ALA A 85 -10.24 21.47 7.97
CA ALA A 85 -11.49 20.81 8.28
C ALA A 85 -12.66 21.49 7.56
N SER A 86 -12.61 22.79 7.30
CA SER A 86 -13.62 23.52 6.55
C SER A 86 -13.48 23.46 5.03
N ASP A 87 -12.45 22.80 4.49
CA ASP A 87 -12.22 22.75 3.03
C ASP A 87 -13.32 21.96 2.32
N ASN A 88 -13.89 20.97 3.02
CA ASN A 88 -14.99 20.16 2.53
C ASN A 88 -16.34 20.64 3.12
N PRO A 89 -17.42 20.60 2.32
CA PRO A 89 -18.77 20.78 2.82
C PRO A 89 -19.09 19.86 4.02
N THR A 90 -19.98 20.31 4.89
CA THR A 90 -20.33 19.59 6.12
C THR A 90 -20.88 18.18 5.86
N TYR A 91 -21.73 17.99 4.85
CA TYR A 91 -22.22 16.66 4.46
C TYR A 91 -21.10 15.67 4.09
N ILE A 92 -19.99 16.13 3.47
CA ILE A 92 -18.84 15.26 3.16
C ILE A 92 -18.17 14.77 4.44
N ARG A 93 -18.03 15.64 5.44
CA ARG A 93 -17.47 15.27 6.75
C ARG A 93 -18.41 14.33 7.50
N HIS A 94 -19.72 14.57 7.45
CA HIS A 94 -20.71 13.67 8.03
C HIS A 94 -20.64 12.29 7.37
N TYR A 95 -20.54 12.21 6.04
CA TYR A 95 -20.33 10.93 5.35
C TYR A 95 -19.07 10.22 5.87
N TYR A 96 -17.92 10.91 5.91
CA TYR A 96 -16.67 10.31 6.37
C TYR A 96 -16.76 9.80 7.82
N LYS A 97 -17.36 10.57 8.73
CA LYS A 97 -17.60 10.10 10.11
C LYS A 97 -18.50 8.88 10.15
N GLY A 98 -19.55 8.84 9.32
CA GLY A 98 -20.44 7.69 9.20
C GLY A 98 -19.74 6.43 8.71
N GLU A 99 -18.91 6.58 7.67
CA GLU A 99 -18.07 5.51 7.12
C GLU A 99 -17.08 4.97 8.16
N CYS A 100 -16.39 5.84 8.90
CA CYS A 100 -15.50 5.42 9.99
C CYS A 100 -16.25 4.71 11.12
N CYS A 101 -17.42 5.20 11.53
CA CYS A 101 -18.24 4.55 12.57
C CYS A 101 -18.69 3.15 12.12
N LEU A 102 -19.14 3.02 10.87
CA LEU A 102 -19.57 1.74 10.31
C LEU A 102 -18.41 0.75 10.26
N SER A 103 -17.25 1.21 9.77
CA SER A 103 -16.03 0.40 9.70
C SER A 103 -15.53 -0.04 11.07
N CYS A 104 -15.79 0.76 12.12
CA CYS A 104 -15.47 0.45 13.51
C CYS A 104 -16.53 -0.44 14.20
N GLY A 105 -17.60 -0.82 13.49
CA GLY A 105 -18.68 -1.65 14.04
C GLY A 105 -19.72 -0.90 14.88
N ASN A 106 -19.73 0.43 14.87
CA ASN A 106 -20.74 1.24 15.56
C ASN A 106 -21.83 1.71 14.57
N GLU A 107 -22.79 0.82 14.30
CA GLU A 107 -23.89 1.06 13.37
C GLU A 107 -24.81 2.21 13.79
N GLU A 108 -25.05 2.40 15.10
CA GLU A 108 -25.89 3.48 15.61
C GLU A 108 -25.32 4.85 15.23
N MET A 109 -24.03 5.03 15.50
CA MET A 109 -23.35 6.29 15.19
C MET A 109 -23.09 6.45 13.69
N ALA A 110 -22.87 5.34 12.97
CA ALA A 110 -22.83 5.36 11.51
C ALA A 110 -24.14 5.91 10.93
N LEU A 111 -25.28 5.35 11.35
CA LEU A 111 -26.60 5.77 10.90
C LEU A 111 -26.88 7.23 11.28
N HIS A 112 -26.47 7.68 12.47
CA HIS A 112 -26.59 9.07 12.88
C HIS A 112 -25.89 10.03 11.89
N TYR A 113 -24.60 9.80 11.61
CA TYR A 113 -23.84 10.67 10.72
C TYR A 113 -24.27 10.56 9.25
N LEU A 114 -24.61 9.36 8.78
CA LEU A 114 -25.12 9.17 7.42
C LEU A 114 -26.46 9.87 7.22
N ASN A 115 -27.36 9.88 8.22
CA ASN A 115 -28.57 10.69 8.17
C ASN A 115 -28.30 12.20 8.09
N LEU A 116 -27.27 12.70 8.80
CA LEU A 116 -26.87 14.11 8.69
C LEU A 116 -26.33 14.43 7.29
N CYS A 117 -25.56 13.54 6.68
CA CYS A 117 -25.14 13.68 5.28
C CYS A 117 -26.35 13.68 4.33
N TYR A 118 -27.22 12.67 4.44
CA TYR A 118 -28.38 12.48 3.57
C TYR A 118 -29.33 13.67 3.60
N LYS A 119 -29.56 14.27 4.78
CA LYS A 119 -30.41 15.45 4.95
C LYS A 119 -29.90 16.67 4.18
N GLU A 120 -28.59 16.80 4.03
CA GLU A 120 -27.97 17.93 3.30
C GLU A 120 -27.82 17.63 1.81
N GLN A 121 -27.39 16.42 1.44
CA GLN A 121 -27.17 15.99 0.06
C GLN A 121 -27.55 14.49 -0.11
N PRO A 122 -28.81 14.18 -0.47
CA PRO A 122 -29.33 12.81 -0.52
C PRO A 122 -28.54 11.86 -1.43
N ASP A 123 -28.17 12.33 -2.61
CA ASP A 123 -27.53 11.50 -3.64
C ASP A 123 -26.08 11.14 -3.29
N TYR A 124 -25.43 11.92 -2.41
CA TYR A 124 -24.00 11.80 -2.17
C TYR A 124 -23.58 10.45 -1.59
N ILE A 125 -24.41 9.86 -0.72
CA ILE A 125 -24.09 8.56 -0.10
C ILE A 125 -24.00 7.47 -1.18
N PHE A 126 -24.86 7.53 -2.19
CA PHE A 126 -24.95 6.54 -3.27
C PHE A 126 -23.86 6.68 -4.34
N THR A 127 -23.04 7.73 -4.28
CA THR A 127 -21.83 7.88 -5.14
C THR A 127 -20.55 7.42 -4.43
N ARG A 128 -20.66 6.74 -3.30
CA ARG A 128 -19.54 6.39 -2.41
C ARG A 128 -19.42 4.88 -2.20
N ALA A 129 -18.75 4.46 -1.14
CA ALA A 129 -18.35 3.07 -0.96
C ALA A 129 -19.56 2.13 -0.89
N PRO A 130 -19.55 0.98 -1.62
CA PRO A 130 -20.69 0.06 -1.67
C PRO A 130 -21.21 -0.42 -0.33
N PHE A 131 -20.31 -0.72 0.61
CA PHE A 131 -20.72 -1.17 1.94
C PHE A 131 -21.48 -0.08 2.73
N CYS A 132 -21.13 1.20 2.56
CA CYS A 132 -21.79 2.31 3.24
C CYS A 132 -23.19 2.55 2.69
N TYR A 133 -23.34 2.69 1.37
CA TYR A 133 -24.68 2.92 0.81
C TYR A 133 -25.58 1.70 0.97
N THR A 134 -25.03 0.47 0.93
CA THR A 134 -25.82 -0.74 1.16
C THR A 134 -26.37 -0.78 2.58
N PHE A 135 -25.53 -0.47 3.58
CA PHE A 135 -25.96 -0.34 4.99
C PHE A 135 -27.04 0.74 5.15
N PHE A 136 -26.80 1.95 4.61
CA PHE A 136 -27.74 3.05 4.78
C PHE A 136 -29.08 2.78 4.08
N ASN A 137 -29.06 2.19 2.89
CA ASN A 137 -30.26 1.90 2.09
C ASN A 137 -31.24 0.96 2.79
N GLN A 138 -30.75 0.05 3.64
CA GLN A 138 -31.59 -0.84 4.47
C GLN A 138 -32.40 -0.09 5.54
N HIS A 139 -32.01 1.14 5.86
CA HIS A 139 -32.60 1.97 6.91
C HIS A 139 -33.46 3.12 6.36
N LEU A 140 -33.66 3.19 5.04
CA LEU A 140 -34.57 4.13 4.41
C LEU A 140 -36.01 3.62 4.44
N ASP A 141 -36.97 4.52 4.63
CA ASP A 141 -38.40 4.21 4.48
C ASP A 141 -38.71 3.73 3.04
N GLU A 142 -38.04 4.32 2.06
CA GLU A 142 -38.11 3.97 0.64
C GLU A 142 -36.69 3.71 0.11
N PRO A 143 -36.21 2.45 0.09
CA PRO A 143 -34.89 2.11 -0.42
C PRO A 143 -34.70 2.47 -1.89
N VAL A 144 -33.54 3.03 -2.21
CA VAL A 144 -33.09 3.35 -3.57
C VAL A 144 -32.69 2.07 -4.30
N VAL A 145 -33.02 1.99 -5.60
CA VAL A 145 -32.51 0.93 -6.48
C VAL A 145 -31.03 1.16 -6.72
N LEU A 146 -30.19 0.26 -6.19
CA LEU A 146 -28.75 0.35 -6.31
C LEU A 146 -28.31 -0.08 -7.71
N PRO A 147 -27.33 0.60 -8.34
CA PRO A 147 -26.75 0.15 -9.59
C PRO A 147 -26.10 -1.22 -9.39
N GLU A 148 -26.26 -2.11 -10.36
CA GLU A 148 -25.40 -3.30 -10.44
C GLU A 148 -23.95 -2.83 -10.60
N PRO A 149 -22.97 -3.49 -9.97
CA PRO A 149 -21.57 -3.14 -10.16
C PRO A 149 -21.26 -3.16 -11.67
N GLU A 150 -20.76 -2.05 -12.20
CA GLU A 150 -20.23 -2.02 -13.56
C GLU A 150 -19.08 -3.04 -13.61
N GLU A 151 -19.28 -4.16 -14.29
CA GLU A 151 -18.17 -5.03 -14.67
C GLU A 151 -17.26 -4.21 -15.58
N SER A 152 -15.99 -4.06 -15.19
CA SER A 152 -15.00 -3.40 -16.04
C SER A 152 -14.87 -4.19 -17.33
N ASP A 153 -15.09 -3.54 -18.48
CA ASP A 153 -14.81 -4.12 -19.80
C ASP A 153 -13.29 -4.23 -20.07
N GLU A 154 -12.43 -3.72 -19.17
CA GLU A 154 -10.97 -3.83 -19.30
C GLU A 154 -10.53 -5.26 -19.05
N LEU A 155 -9.79 -5.83 -20.03
CA LEU A 155 -9.26 -7.16 -19.92
C LEU A 155 -8.16 -7.19 -18.84
N GLU A 156 -8.41 -7.85 -17.71
CA GLU A 156 -7.41 -8.05 -16.69
C GLU A 156 -6.97 -9.52 -16.65
N ILE A 157 -5.69 -9.77 -16.93
CA ILE A 157 -5.08 -11.09 -16.74
C ILE A 157 -4.11 -10.99 -15.57
N GLU A 158 -4.63 -11.27 -14.39
CA GLU A 158 -3.88 -11.30 -13.15
C GLU A 158 -4.17 -12.55 -12.33
N GLY A 159 -3.32 -12.80 -11.33
CA GLY A 159 -3.50 -13.92 -10.44
C GLY A 159 -2.40 -13.98 -9.40
N THR A 160 -2.18 -15.16 -8.84
CA THR A 160 -1.13 -15.37 -7.84
C THR A 160 -0.34 -16.64 -8.12
N VAL A 161 0.95 -16.62 -7.80
CA VAL A 161 1.86 -17.76 -7.95
C VAL A 161 2.62 -18.01 -6.65
N HIS A 162 2.76 -19.29 -6.29
CA HIS A 162 3.64 -19.71 -5.22
C HIS A 162 5.04 -20.05 -5.76
N LEU A 163 6.04 -19.32 -5.29
CA LEU A 163 7.45 -19.61 -5.52
C LEU A 163 8.07 -20.12 -4.20
N GLU A 164 8.08 -21.43 -3.98
CA GLU A 164 8.50 -22.04 -2.70
C GLU A 164 9.91 -21.63 -2.27
N LYS A 165 10.85 -21.50 -3.24
CA LYS A 165 12.23 -21.14 -2.92
C LYS A 165 12.36 -19.68 -2.52
N TRP A 166 11.57 -18.80 -3.14
CA TRP A 166 11.50 -17.39 -2.75
C TRP A 166 10.79 -17.23 -1.42
N SER A 167 9.70 -17.96 -1.20
CA SER A 167 8.95 -18.00 0.06
C SER A 167 9.87 -18.37 1.23
N SER A 168 10.67 -19.43 1.05
CA SER A 168 11.68 -19.83 2.03
C SER A 168 12.80 -18.80 2.22
N PHE A 169 13.26 -18.17 1.14
CA PHE A 169 14.34 -17.18 1.20
C PHE A 169 13.90 -15.90 1.93
N PHE A 170 12.77 -15.32 1.50
CA PHE A 170 12.20 -14.10 2.07
C PHE A 170 11.38 -14.33 3.34
N GLN A 171 11.28 -15.56 3.83
CA GLN A 171 10.53 -15.92 5.05
C GLN A 171 9.06 -15.43 5.01
N THR A 172 8.41 -15.62 3.86
CA THR A 172 7.01 -15.25 3.63
C THR A 172 6.26 -16.45 3.07
N ASN A 173 5.00 -16.62 3.47
CA ASN A 173 4.10 -17.64 2.91
C ASN A 173 3.05 -17.05 1.97
N LYS A 174 3.11 -15.73 1.73
CA LYS A 174 2.17 -15.06 0.82
C LYS A 174 2.50 -15.43 -0.62
N PRO A 175 1.51 -15.82 -1.44
CA PRO A 175 1.74 -15.95 -2.87
C PRO A 175 2.07 -14.58 -3.47
N ILE A 176 2.81 -14.58 -4.57
CA ILE A 176 3.20 -13.37 -5.29
C ILE A 176 2.14 -13.08 -6.33
N ARG A 177 1.67 -11.84 -6.44
CA ARG A 177 0.75 -11.45 -7.50
C ARG A 177 1.47 -11.46 -8.84
N TYR A 178 0.77 -11.78 -9.92
CA TYR A 178 1.26 -11.50 -11.27
C TYR A 178 0.20 -10.74 -12.05
N GLN A 179 0.66 -9.96 -13.03
CA GLN A 179 -0.19 -9.22 -13.95
C GLN A 179 0.43 -9.27 -15.34
N VAL A 180 -0.39 -9.52 -16.36
CA VAL A 180 0.00 -9.36 -17.77
C VAL A 180 -0.33 -7.94 -18.18
N LEU A 181 0.68 -7.19 -18.65
CA LEU A 181 0.47 -5.84 -19.17
C LEU A 181 0.09 -5.93 -20.64
N LEU A 182 -1.08 -5.40 -20.98
CA LEU A 182 -1.70 -5.63 -22.28
C LEU A 182 -1.52 -4.48 -23.27
N ASP A 183 -0.82 -3.41 -22.88
CA ASP A 183 -0.65 -2.17 -23.65
C ASP A 183 -0.34 -2.38 -25.15
N GLU A 184 0.43 -3.42 -25.49
CA GLU A 184 0.77 -3.76 -26.89
C GLU A 184 -0.06 -4.92 -27.49
N MET A 185 -0.79 -5.68 -26.67
CA MET A 185 -1.47 -6.94 -27.03
C MET A 185 -3.00 -6.92 -27.01
N GLU A 186 -3.65 -5.89 -26.46
CA GLU A 186 -5.12 -5.82 -26.30
C GLU A 186 -5.88 -6.17 -27.59
N GLU A 187 -5.40 -5.72 -28.75
CA GLU A 187 -6.05 -5.98 -30.04
C GLU A 187 -5.44 -7.18 -30.82
N GLN A 188 -4.36 -7.78 -30.31
CA GLN A 188 -3.53 -8.73 -31.05
C GLN A 188 -3.65 -10.18 -30.57
N ALA A 189 -4.13 -10.38 -29.34
CA ALA A 189 -4.23 -11.70 -28.73
C ALA A 189 -5.56 -11.88 -27.99
N THR A 190 -6.06 -13.10 -28.01
CA THR A 190 -7.23 -13.49 -27.21
C THR A 190 -6.85 -13.69 -25.74
N VAL A 191 -7.84 -13.59 -24.85
CA VAL A 191 -7.68 -13.86 -23.41
C VAL A 191 -7.06 -15.22 -23.14
N GLU A 192 -7.51 -16.24 -23.86
CA GLU A 192 -7.02 -17.62 -23.77
C GLU A 192 -5.52 -17.69 -24.12
N GLN A 193 -5.10 -17.06 -25.21
CA GLN A 193 -3.69 -17.04 -25.62
C GLN A 193 -2.78 -16.34 -24.62
N LEU A 194 -3.24 -15.24 -24.03
CA LEU A 194 -2.48 -14.48 -23.04
C LEU A 194 -2.42 -15.19 -21.68
N THR A 195 -3.48 -15.92 -21.33
CA THR A 195 -3.51 -16.78 -20.14
C THR A 195 -2.55 -17.94 -20.30
N ASP A 196 -2.58 -18.64 -21.45
CA ASP A 196 -1.64 -19.71 -21.77
C ASP A 196 -0.18 -19.22 -21.73
N LEU A 197 0.07 -18.02 -22.26
CA LEU A 197 1.39 -17.39 -22.20
C LEU A 197 1.81 -17.14 -20.74
N ALA A 198 0.93 -16.55 -19.93
CA ALA A 198 1.20 -16.28 -18.53
C ALA A 198 1.54 -17.58 -17.77
N GLU A 199 0.76 -18.65 -17.97
CA GLU A 199 1.01 -19.95 -17.35
C GLU A 199 2.38 -20.52 -17.74
N GLN A 200 2.75 -20.46 -19.03
CA GLN A 200 4.04 -20.94 -19.51
C GLN A 200 5.21 -20.18 -18.89
N VAL A 201 5.09 -18.86 -18.78
CA VAL A 201 6.09 -17.98 -18.15
C VAL A 201 6.24 -18.30 -16.67
N LEU A 202 5.12 -18.44 -15.96
CA LEU A 202 5.12 -18.76 -14.53
C LEU A 202 5.71 -20.15 -14.27
N LEU A 203 5.41 -21.15 -15.11
CA LEU A 203 6.03 -22.48 -15.03
C LEU A 203 7.55 -22.41 -15.24
N SER A 204 8.02 -21.59 -16.20
CA SER A 204 9.45 -21.37 -16.42
C SER A 204 10.13 -20.72 -15.21
N ILE A 205 9.50 -19.69 -14.62
CA ILE A 205 9.98 -19.04 -13.39
C ILE A 205 10.01 -20.05 -12.24
N GLN A 206 8.96 -20.86 -12.06
CA GLN A 206 8.89 -21.91 -11.04
C GLN A 206 9.97 -22.98 -11.20
N ALA A 207 10.35 -23.32 -12.43
CA ALA A 207 11.43 -24.27 -12.68
C ALA A 207 12.83 -23.69 -12.38
N GLN A 208 12.99 -22.37 -12.51
CA GLN A 208 14.30 -21.69 -12.44
C GLN A 208 14.46 -20.73 -11.24
N GLN A 209 13.53 -20.74 -10.28
CA GLN A 209 13.46 -19.79 -9.17
C GLN A 209 14.80 -19.54 -8.46
N PRO A 210 15.61 -20.56 -8.10
CA PRO A 210 16.90 -20.35 -7.46
C PRO A 210 17.88 -19.55 -8.33
N GLN A 211 18.04 -19.95 -9.59
CA GLN A 211 18.99 -19.33 -10.52
C GLN A 211 18.54 -17.92 -10.91
N LEU A 212 17.24 -17.71 -11.08
CA LEU A 212 16.68 -16.38 -11.29
C LEU A 212 16.93 -15.49 -10.08
N LEU A 213 16.60 -15.95 -8.87
CA LEU A 213 16.83 -15.16 -7.65
C LEU A 213 18.31 -14.81 -7.47
N THR A 214 19.22 -15.77 -7.66
CA THR A 214 20.66 -15.50 -7.61
C THR A 214 21.07 -14.41 -8.59
N ARG A 215 20.59 -14.45 -9.84
CA ARG A 215 20.87 -13.41 -10.84
C ARG A 215 20.35 -12.03 -10.42
N LEU A 216 19.11 -11.94 -9.92
CA LEU A 216 18.55 -10.68 -9.42
C LEU A 216 19.41 -10.11 -8.29
N LEU A 217 19.78 -10.95 -7.32
CA LEU A 217 20.55 -10.53 -6.16
C LEU A 217 22.01 -10.21 -6.49
N ASP A 218 22.63 -10.91 -7.43
CA ASP A 218 23.98 -10.60 -7.92
C ASP A 218 24.02 -9.19 -8.54
N THR A 219 23.03 -8.85 -9.38
CA THR A 219 22.92 -7.52 -9.99
C THR A 219 22.67 -6.46 -8.90
N LEU A 220 21.73 -6.71 -7.98
CA LEU A 220 21.46 -5.78 -6.89
C LEU A 220 22.69 -5.58 -5.99
N PHE A 221 23.45 -6.62 -5.70
CA PHE A 221 24.63 -6.52 -4.84
C PHE A 221 25.66 -5.51 -5.38
N GLN A 222 25.79 -5.43 -6.70
CA GLN A 222 26.71 -4.51 -7.37
C GLN A 222 26.24 -3.05 -7.31
N GLU A 223 24.93 -2.83 -7.47
CA GLU A 223 24.33 -1.49 -7.46
C GLU A 223 24.08 -0.94 -6.05
N TYR A 224 23.67 -1.81 -5.12
CA TYR A 224 23.28 -1.44 -3.76
C TYR A 224 24.36 -0.64 -3.03
N ARG A 225 25.63 -1.06 -3.15
CA ARG A 225 26.76 -0.33 -2.54
C ARG A 225 26.97 1.06 -3.15
N GLN A 226 26.67 1.22 -4.44
CA GLN A 226 26.77 2.51 -5.13
C GLN A 226 25.62 3.43 -4.74
N TRP A 227 24.44 2.87 -4.46
CA TRP A 227 23.27 3.63 -4.03
C TRP A 227 23.33 4.08 -2.56
N GLN A 228 23.98 3.32 -1.68
CA GLN A 228 24.08 3.68 -0.25
C GLN A 228 24.52 5.14 0.00
N PRO A 229 25.58 5.67 -0.63
CA PRO A 229 25.94 7.08 -0.52
C PRO A 229 24.90 8.07 -1.08
N MET A 230 24.10 7.66 -2.07
CA MET A 230 23.08 8.51 -2.69
C MET A 230 21.87 8.70 -1.77
N TYR A 231 21.44 7.63 -1.08
CA TYR A 231 20.39 7.70 -0.05
C TYR A 231 20.88 8.38 1.23
N GLY A 232 22.16 8.22 1.57
CA GLY A 232 22.80 9.02 2.60
C GLY A 232 22.42 8.69 4.05
N TYR A 233 21.67 7.61 4.31
CA TYR A 233 21.34 7.18 5.66
C TYR A 233 22.59 7.00 6.53
N GLN A 234 22.51 7.44 7.80
CA GLN A 234 23.60 7.38 8.77
C GLN A 234 23.15 6.75 10.09
N GLY A 235 24.10 6.26 10.90
CA GLY A 235 23.83 5.76 12.25
C GLY A 235 22.75 4.67 12.28
N GLU A 236 21.79 4.81 13.19
CA GLU A 236 20.69 3.86 13.35
C GLU A 236 19.79 3.76 12.11
N ASP A 237 19.61 4.87 11.38
CA ASP A 237 18.81 4.87 10.15
C ASP A 237 19.50 4.07 9.04
N LYS A 238 20.83 4.12 8.96
CA LYS A 238 21.59 3.26 8.04
C LYS A 238 21.35 1.78 8.37
N GLU A 239 21.50 1.41 9.64
CA GLU A 239 21.33 0.02 10.08
C GLU A 239 19.90 -0.51 9.89
N ALA A 240 18.90 0.38 10.01
CA ALA A 240 17.49 0.05 9.83
C ALA A 240 17.09 -0.05 8.36
N PHE A 241 17.34 0.99 7.57
CA PHE A 241 16.80 1.14 6.22
C PHE A 241 17.73 0.57 5.14
N MET A 242 19.04 0.79 5.24
CA MET A 242 20.00 0.43 4.19
C MET A 242 21.34 -0.10 4.75
N PRO A 243 21.32 -1.19 5.54
CA PRO A 243 22.50 -1.71 6.21
C PRO A 243 23.52 -2.23 5.20
N ASP A 244 24.77 -2.40 5.64
CA ASP A 244 25.79 -3.04 4.81
C ASP A 244 25.42 -4.51 4.56
N VAL A 245 25.48 -4.91 3.29
CA VAL A 245 25.16 -6.26 2.82
C VAL A 245 26.46 -6.99 2.45
N HIS A 246 26.58 -8.24 2.90
CA HIS A 246 27.77 -9.07 2.70
C HIS A 246 27.46 -10.35 1.93
N THR A 247 26.22 -10.83 2.02
CA THR A 247 25.74 -12.03 1.35
C THR A 247 24.34 -11.80 0.77
N HIS A 248 23.93 -12.63 -0.19
CA HIS A 248 22.56 -12.62 -0.69
C HIS A 248 21.52 -12.75 0.43
N GLN A 249 21.80 -13.56 1.45
CA GLN A 249 20.87 -13.79 2.56
C GLN A 249 20.52 -12.51 3.32
N ASP A 250 21.40 -11.50 3.31
CA ASP A 250 21.13 -10.23 4.00
C ASP A 250 19.97 -9.46 3.33
N PHE A 251 19.72 -9.65 2.04
CA PHE A 251 18.58 -9.05 1.33
C PHE A 251 17.24 -9.67 1.72
N ALA A 252 17.23 -10.89 2.27
CA ALA A 252 15.99 -11.57 2.65
C ALA A 252 15.13 -10.75 3.64
N ARG A 253 15.78 -9.97 4.52
CA ARG A 253 15.12 -9.10 5.50
C ARG A 253 14.83 -7.69 4.97
N LEU A 254 15.42 -7.31 3.84
CA LEU A 254 15.29 -5.96 3.26
C LEU A 254 14.27 -5.91 2.13
N LEU A 255 14.00 -7.05 1.49
CA LEU A 255 13.11 -7.14 0.34
C LEU A 255 11.87 -7.98 0.63
N THR A 256 10.76 -7.58 0.00
CA THR A 256 9.52 -8.36 -0.05
C THR A 256 9.04 -8.43 -1.50
N PRO A 257 8.92 -9.62 -2.11
CA PRO A 257 8.36 -9.74 -3.46
C PRO A 257 6.89 -9.30 -3.46
N MET A 258 6.52 -8.47 -4.45
CA MET A 258 5.18 -7.89 -4.54
C MET A 258 4.44 -8.38 -5.77
N VAL A 259 4.96 -8.09 -6.97
CA VAL A 259 4.30 -8.34 -8.25
C VAL A 259 5.29 -8.85 -9.29
N ILE A 260 4.85 -9.81 -10.10
CA ILE A 260 5.53 -10.22 -11.33
C ILE A 260 4.75 -9.65 -12.51
N TYR A 261 5.38 -8.77 -13.28
CA TYR A 261 4.80 -8.26 -14.51
C TYR A 261 5.26 -9.10 -15.69
N ILE A 262 4.30 -9.50 -16.53
CA ILE A 262 4.53 -10.22 -17.77
C ILE A 262 4.28 -9.21 -18.89
N LEU A 263 5.31 -8.88 -19.66
CA LEU A 263 5.29 -7.77 -20.62
C LEU A 263 5.37 -8.30 -22.08
N PRO A 264 4.25 -8.79 -22.63
CA PRO A 264 4.21 -9.26 -24.01
C PRO A 264 4.26 -8.09 -25.00
N THR A 265 5.35 -8.00 -25.75
CA THR A 265 5.46 -7.13 -26.94
C THR A 265 5.02 -7.84 -28.21
N SER A 266 5.08 -9.18 -28.22
CA SER A 266 4.51 -10.04 -29.26
C SER A 266 4.37 -11.48 -28.78
N MET A 267 3.57 -12.27 -29.49
CA MET A 267 3.44 -13.72 -29.25
C MET A 267 4.64 -14.56 -29.75
N GLN A 268 5.65 -13.94 -30.37
CA GLN A 268 6.72 -14.62 -31.11
C GLN A 268 8.13 -14.28 -30.59
N GLU A 269 8.29 -13.15 -29.90
CA GLU A 269 9.56 -12.70 -29.37
C GLU A 269 9.80 -13.18 -27.94
N THR A 270 11.06 -13.10 -27.50
CA THR A 270 11.38 -13.38 -26.11
C THR A 270 10.85 -12.30 -25.18
N LEU A 271 10.04 -12.77 -24.25
CA LEU A 271 9.24 -11.98 -23.33
C LEU A 271 10.09 -11.31 -22.26
N ALA A 272 9.79 -10.05 -21.99
CA ALA A 272 10.30 -9.36 -20.82
C ALA A 272 9.43 -9.70 -19.60
N VAL A 273 10.07 -9.92 -18.46
CA VAL A 273 9.41 -10.19 -17.18
C VAL A 273 9.97 -9.25 -16.14
N GLY A 274 9.09 -8.46 -15.54
CA GLY A 274 9.40 -7.54 -14.47
C GLY A 274 9.14 -8.14 -13.10
N PHE A 275 9.98 -7.79 -12.13
CA PHE A 275 9.82 -8.20 -10.73
C PHE A 275 9.84 -6.96 -9.85
N LEU A 276 8.72 -6.70 -9.19
CA LEU A 276 8.58 -5.62 -8.22
C LEU A 276 8.76 -6.16 -6.80
N PHE A 277 9.62 -5.48 -6.05
CA PHE A 277 9.84 -5.70 -4.63
C PHE A 277 9.53 -4.42 -3.87
N ASP A 278 8.96 -4.58 -2.68
CA ASP A 278 9.10 -3.57 -1.64
C ASP A 278 10.50 -3.70 -1.03
N CYS A 279 11.11 -2.57 -0.65
CA CYS A 279 12.47 -2.51 -0.13
C CYS A 279 12.59 -1.57 1.07
N SER A 280 13.45 -1.91 2.02
CA SER A 280 13.57 -1.17 3.28
C SER A 280 14.12 0.25 3.13
N TRP A 281 14.76 0.60 2.02
CA TRP A 281 15.39 1.92 1.85
C TRP A 281 14.54 2.92 1.05
N ASP A 282 13.49 2.46 0.38
CA ASP A 282 12.58 3.28 -0.43
C ASP A 282 11.17 2.67 -0.45
N ASN A 283 10.41 2.92 0.63
CA ASN A 283 9.05 2.40 0.80
C ASN A 283 8.01 3.07 -0.13
N GLU A 284 8.35 4.21 -0.72
CA GLU A 284 7.47 4.96 -1.62
C GLU A 284 7.59 4.43 -3.06
N HIS A 285 8.81 4.15 -3.52
CA HIS A 285 9.07 3.79 -4.92
C HIS A 285 9.44 2.32 -5.13
N GLY A 286 9.79 1.56 -4.09
CA GLY A 286 10.15 0.15 -4.19
C GLY A 286 11.36 -0.13 -5.11
N LEU A 287 11.53 -1.39 -5.49
CA LEU A 287 12.64 -1.87 -6.32
C LEU A 287 12.11 -2.72 -7.49
N GLY A 288 12.45 -2.32 -8.71
CA GLY A 288 12.09 -3.01 -9.94
C GLY A 288 13.28 -3.68 -10.62
N PHE A 289 13.10 -4.93 -11.03
CA PHE A 289 13.98 -5.61 -11.98
C PHE A 289 13.23 -5.83 -13.28
N LEU A 290 13.91 -5.66 -14.41
CA LEU A 290 13.43 -6.12 -15.71
C LEU A 290 14.34 -7.23 -16.22
N THR A 291 13.75 -8.33 -16.64
CA THR A 291 14.50 -9.47 -17.19
C THR A 291 14.03 -9.83 -18.59
N LYS A 292 14.95 -10.35 -19.41
CA LYS A 292 14.66 -10.97 -20.70
C LYS A 292 15.50 -12.23 -20.81
N GLU A 293 14.88 -13.36 -21.18
CA GLU A 293 15.56 -14.67 -21.22
C GLU A 293 16.19 -15.06 -19.86
N GLY A 294 15.58 -14.60 -18.76
CA GLY A 294 16.07 -14.78 -17.40
C GLY A 294 17.32 -13.96 -17.05
N GLN A 295 17.85 -13.14 -17.95
CA GLN A 295 18.93 -12.20 -17.64
C GLN A 295 18.35 -10.86 -17.20
N VAL A 296 18.96 -10.21 -16.20
CA VAL A 296 18.59 -8.85 -15.79
C VAL A 296 19.08 -7.89 -16.87
N ILE A 297 18.14 -7.14 -17.46
CA ILE A 297 18.42 -6.12 -18.46
C ILE A 297 18.31 -4.70 -17.89
N ASP A 298 17.57 -4.52 -16.80
CA ASP A 298 17.48 -3.24 -16.09
C ASP A 298 17.14 -3.44 -14.61
N LEU A 299 17.54 -2.47 -13.78
CA LEU A 299 17.34 -2.42 -12.33
C LEU A 299 17.18 -0.96 -11.87
N GLY A 300 16.12 -0.67 -11.13
CA GLY A 300 15.86 0.67 -10.59
C GLY A 300 14.65 0.71 -9.66
N GLY A 301 13.92 1.84 -9.64
CA GLY A 301 12.65 1.95 -8.90
C GLY A 301 11.56 1.06 -9.47
N ALA A 302 10.37 1.04 -8.85
CA ALA A 302 9.26 0.17 -9.27
C ALA A 302 8.89 0.29 -10.75
N ASN A 303 9.04 1.48 -11.34
CA ASN A 303 8.74 1.75 -12.74
C ASN A 303 9.56 0.88 -13.70
N VAL A 304 10.73 0.38 -13.32
CA VAL A 304 11.52 -0.54 -14.15
C VAL A 304 10.82 -1.90 -14.32
N ALA A 305 10.03 -2.33 -13.33
CA ALA A 305 9.35 -3.62 -13.40
C ALA A 305 8.17 -3.62 -14.40
N PHE A 306 7.62 -2.45 -14.75
CA PHE A 306 6.47 -2.35 -15.66
C PHE A 306 6.68 -1.37 -16.82
N GLY A 307 7.85 -0.73 -16.90
CA GLY A 307 8.22 0.18 -17.97
C GLY A 307 9.02 -0.52 -19.07
N MET A 308 8.63 -0.28 -20.32
CA MET A 308 9.43 -0.59 -21.52
C MET A 308 9.89 0.71 -22.19
#